data_AF-A0A8T0IGM7-F1
#
_entry.id   AF-A0A8T0IGM7-F1
#
_cell.length_a   1.000
_cell.length_b   1.000
_cell.length_c   1.000
_cell.angle_alpha   90.00
_cell.angle_beta   90.00
_cell.angle_gamma   90.00
#
_symmetry.space_group_name_H-M   'P 1'
#
loop_
_entity.id
_entity.type
_entity.pdbx_description
1 polymer ?
#
loop_
_entity_poly.entity_id
_entity_poly.type
_entity_poly.pdbx_seq_one_letter_code
_entity_poly.pdbx_strand_id
1 'polypeptide(L)'
;MAMRLELLQYQASQYASPSAARPRPTVSRRGSQTACCLPPLRNLNQQHAKTANSLHHSPQICSFFNTNSLFKLRPRDIHGRENTKCSFVTQASARGGNGWDQGDGSDFKQPSPKEESGGIMSFVASLVKKVIKLAGIMLILSTLFAAAAPTILSSSRGLKTIMSLASYTIPGTVSVAHASLGWNKPVHLEGITLKGIDGETVVSIPKIETRASLWSIVRGKTGFGDATVTAPVVNLQQDPESGQPHLALALTPLSKLQASNPNPNKNKKRPVATQPPKDVSLTATLKAPRGSLEVVKGKVVLPQDAATAIGPSIFLDVAAGRFATEGNDALEAATHEYRGKVPIRANLYSDRAQFEALGFLGLARGQIQLLRPLKAEMDLTPELGKLYLAQVNPLLGEIIGPAIGEDDLPDVTLYVAPANFRLPSDEYSIRIEPMRTTLAKGQLVDGVLNLLSRQDLLKGRSQITALTSPIEANINLKTGVVACDRIDLLLADRVHVATWGVVNIHHETVQMTLAIPGATLRETLGLTRLAHDYYLKIPIRGSMERPQVDFMAAGKGIAQLTLQQQTGSAGQLFSSFFQQSDKETSASEVPKPIDVLPWDNRS
;
A
#
# COMPACT_ATOMS: atom_id res chain seq x y z
N MET A 1 -19.11 36.86 -12.36
CA MET A 1 -19.14 37.31 -10.95
C MET A 1 -20.59 37.60 -10.61
N ALA A 2 -21.11 37.03 -9.53
CA ALA A 2 -22.49 37.10 -9.00
C ALA A 2 -23.62 36.43 -9.81
N MET A 3 -23.77 35.10 -9.66
CA MET A 3 -25.07 34.36 -9.64
C MET A 3 -24.80 32.86 -9.49
N ARG A 4 -24.52 32.37 -8.27
CA ARG A 4 -24.59 30.93 -7.95
C ARG A 4 -24.46 30.65 -6.44
N LEU A 5 -25.42 31.07 -5.62
CA LEU A 5 -25.43 30.76 -4.19
C LEU A 5 -26.84 30.87 -3.56
N GLU A 6 -27.82 30.11 -4.07
CA GLU A 6 -29.18 30.06 -3.44
C GLU A 6 -29.92 28.70 -3.57
N LEU A 7 -29.24 27.56 -3.76
CA LEU A 7 -29.94 26.28 -3.96
C LEU A 7 -29.51 25.12 -3.05
N LEU A 8 -28.94 25.40 -1.87
CA LEU A 8 -28.59 24.35 -0.88
C LEU A 8 -28.97 24.72 0.58
N GLN A 9 -30.10 25.41 0.78
CA GLN A 9 -30.59 25.72 2.14
C GLN A 9 -32.02 25.22 2.43
N TYR A 10 -32.59 24.34 1.61
CA TYR A 10 -34.01 23.95 1.71
C TYR A 10 -34.29 22.48 2.11
N GLN A 11 -33.34 21.75 2.71
CA GLN A 11 -33.59 20.36 3.14
C GLN A 11 -33.19 20.00 4.58
N ALA A 12 -33.04 20.99 5.46
CA ALA A 12 -32.69 20.76 6.88
C ALA A 12 -33.76 21.23 7.88
N SER A 13 -35.04 21.01 7.59
CA SER A 13 -36.13 21.43 8.50
C SER A 13 -37.31 20.47 8.55
N GLN A 14 -37.09 19.19 8.85
CA GLN A 14 -38.19 18.29 9.27
C GLN A 14 -37.73 17.20 10.24
N TYR A 15 -37.19 17.57 11.41
CA TYR A 15 -37.32 16.75 12.63
C TYR A 15 -37.19 17.67 13.84
N ALA A 16 -38.32 18.14 14.35
CA ALA A 16 -38.42 18.81 15.63
C ALA A 16 -39.38 18.03 16.52
N SER A 17 -38.88 17.60 17.68
CA SER A 17 -39.67 17.28 18.86
C SER A 17 -38.94 17.72 20.13
N PRO A 18 -39.66 17.97 21.22
CA PRO A 18 -39.48 19.23 21.95
C PRO A 18 -38.87 19.08 23.34
N SER A 19 -38.35 20.21 23.82
CA SER A 19 -38.42 20.69 25.20
C SER A 19 -37.69 19.91 26.31
N ALA A 20 -36.58 20.50 26.80
CA ALA A 20 -36.29 20.56 28.23
C ALA A 20 -35.36 21.75 28.53
N ALA A 21 -35.59 22.35 29.70
CA ALA A 21 -35.18 23.68 30.11
C ALA A 21 -33.66 23.89 30.29
N ARG A 22 -33.20 25.11 29.98
CA ARG A 22 -31.93 25.67 30.48
C ARG A 22 -32.21 26.74 31.55
N PRO A 23 -31.46 26.77 32.66
CA PRO A 23 -31.44 27.93 33.55
C PRO A 23 -30.44 29.00 33.06
N ARG A 24 -30.73 30.25 33.47
CA ARG A 24 -30.05 31.51 33.14
C ARG A 24 -28.59 31.57 33.62
N PRO A 25 -27.70 32.31 32.93
CA PRO A 25 -26.46 32.79 33.54
C PRO A 25 -26.66 34.17 34.18
N THR A 26 -26.12 34.31 35.39
CA THR A 26 -26.02 35.54 36.16
C THR A 26 -24.87 36.41 35.64
N VAL A 27 -25.18 37.70 35.52
CA VAL A 27 -24.26 38.79 35.23
C VAL A 27 -23.35 39.03 36.42
N SER A 28 -22.03 39.15 36.18
CA SER A 28 -21.13 39.87 37.08
C SER A 28 -20.15 40.71 36.29
N ARG A 29 -20.04 41.96 36.71
CA ARG A 29 -19.44 43.12 36.04
C ARG A 29 -18.36 43.68 36.97
N ARG A 30 -17.11 43.71 36.51
CA ARG A 30 -15.96 44.57 36.93
C ARG A 30 -14.84 44.20 35.96
N GLY A 31 -14.25 45.05 35.14
CA GLY A 31 -13.94 46.46 35.30
C GLY A 31 -12.44 46.59 35.54
N SER A 32 -11.66 46.86 34.48
CA SER A 32 -10.38 47.57 34.56
C SER A 32 -9.88 47.86 33.15
N GLN A 33 -9.64 49.13 32.89
CA GLN A 33 -9.09 49.69 31.67
C GLN A 33 -7.57 49.53 31.67
N THR A 34 -6.98 49.27 30.50
CA THR A 34 -5.65 49.79 30.14
C THR A 34 -5.58 49.93 28.63
N ALA A 35 -5.37 51.17 28.19
CA ALA A 35 -5.15 51.55 26.82
C ALA A 35 -3.65 51.43 26.51
N CYS A 36 -3.30 50.77 25.40
CA CYS A 36 -2.00 50.96 24.75
C CYS A 36 -2.18 50.97 23.23
N CYS A 37 -1.49 51.92 22.61
CA CYS A 37 -1.61 52.36 21.24
C CYS A 37 -1.12 51.34 20.20
N LEU A 38 -1.82 51.28 19.07
CA LEU A 38 -1.39 50.66 17.81
C LEU A 38 -0.52 51.62 16.99
N PRO A 39 0.49 51.10 16.28
CA PRO A 39 0.86 51.62 14.96
C PRO A 39 0.80 50.50 13.89
N PRO A 40 0.85 50.85 12.58
CA PRO A 40 0.10 50.15 11.55
C PRO A 40 0.88 49.02 10.85
N LEU A 41 0.08 48.14 10.23
CA LEU A 41 0.43 47.11 9.27
C LEU A 41 1.45 47.58 8.22
N ARG A 42 2.57 46.87 8.12
CA ARG A 42 3.45 46.88 6.94
C ARG A 42 3.50 45.48 6.33
N ASN A 43 3.07 45.42 5.08
CA ASN A 43 3.38 44.39 4.10
C ASN A 43 4.87 44.04 4.10
N LEU A 44 5.18 42.74 4.20
CA LEU A 44 6.43 42.16 3.71
C LEU A 44 6.14 40.75 3.19
N ASN A 45 5.62 40.75 1.97
CA ASN A 45 5.78 39.66 1.03
C ASN A 45 7.21 39.75 0.48
N GLN A 46 7.82 38.60 0.21
CA GLN A 46 9.11 38.39 -0.46
C GLN A 46 10.38 38.75 0.33
N GLN A 47 11.00 37.74 0.92
CA GLN A 47 12.43 37.48 0.70
C GLN A 47 12.84 36.06 1.18
N HIS A 48 13.55 35.36 0.30
CA HIS A 48 14.30 34.11 0.50
C HIS A 48 13.56 32.77 0.39
N ALA A 49 13.11 32.48 -0.83
CA ALA A 49 13.46 31.21 -1.47
C ALA A 49 14.98 31.18 -1.73
N LYS A 50 15.73 30.34 -0.99
CA LYS A 50 17.05 29.78 -1.36
C LYS A 50 17.58 28.89 -0.22
N THR A 51 17.15 27.64 -0.21
CA THR A 51 17.90 26.50 0.37
C THR A 51 17.27 25.20 -0.14
N ALA A 52 17.51 24.92 -1.42
CA ALA A 52 17.42 23.57 -1.96
C ALA A 52 18.82 23.21 -2.48
N ASN A 53 19.23 21.98 -2.23
CA ASN A 53 20.53 21.34 -2.51
C ASN A 53 21.56 21.35 -1.37
N SER A 54 21.40 20.41 -0.45
CA SER A 54 22.53 19.62 0.05
C SER A 54 22.05 18.20 0.43
N LEU A 55 21.85 17.36 -0.58
CA LEU A 55 21.89 15.91 -0.40
C LEU A 55 23.32 15.54 -0.05
N HIS A 56 23.63 15.46 1.24
CA HIS A 56 24.83 14.77 1.70
C HIS A 56 24.61 13.27 1.48
N HIS A 57 25.26 12.75 0.43
CA HIS A 57 25.57 11.33 0.34
C HIS A 57 26.38 10.93 1.58
N SER A 58 25.77 10.11 2.45
CA SER A 58 26.51 9.29 3.41
C SER A 58 26.86 7.97 2.72
N PRO A 59 28.16 7.67 2.47
CA PRO A 59 28.56 6.42 1.84
C PRO A 59 29.06 5.46 2.91
N GLN A 60 28.18 4.96 3.78
CA GLN A 60 28.49 3.83 4.64
C GLN A 60 27.24 2.99 4.82
N ILE A 61 27.14 1.90 4.03
CA ILE A 61 26.60 0.57 4.33
C ILE A 61 26.58 -0.17 2.99
N CYS A 62 27.75 -0.69 2.61
CA CYS A 62 27.93 -1.69 1.57
C CYS A 62 29.10 -2.57 2.03
N SER A 63 28.81 -3.50 2.94
CA SER A 63 29.71 -4.62 3.29
C SER A 63 29.09 -5.53 4.35
N PHE A 64 27.94 -6.15 4.07
CA PHE A 64 27.39 -7.18 4.97
C PHE A 64 26.68 -8.31 4.22
N PHE A 65 27.31 -8.89 3.19
CA PHE A 65 27.02 -10.26 2.75
C PHE A 65 28.23 -10.84 2.02
N ASN A 66 29.29 -11.17 2.75
CA ASN A 66 30.20 -12.24 2.33
C ASN A 66 31.02 -12.74 3.52
N THR A 67 30.62 -13.87 4.11
CA THR A 67 31.51 -14.92 4.64
C THR A 67 30.66 -16.05 5.23
N ASN A 68 30.48 -17.13 4.46
CA ASN A 68 30.64 -18.49 5.00
C ASN A 68 30.87 -19.48 3.85
N SER A 69 32.15 -19.81 3.68
CA SER A 69 32.66 -20.92 2.90
C SER A 69 32.57 -22.20 3.72
N LEU A 70 31.86 -23.22 3.23
CA LEU A 70 32.14 -24.64 3.50
C LEU A 70 31.20 -25.52 2.66
N PHE A 71 31.58 -25.84 1.43
CA PHE A 71 31.40 -27.18 0.82
C PHE A 71 32.23 -27.24 -0.47
N LYS A 72 33.38 -27.92 -0.36
CA LYS A 72 34.21 -28.37 -1.50
C LYS A 72 33.50 -29.57 -2.15
N LEU A 73 33.16 -29.48 -3.43
CA LEU A 73 33.01 -30.68 -4.27
C LEU A 73 33.79 -30.50 -5.58
N ARG A 74 34.59 -31.53 -5.88
CA ARG A 74 35.54 -31.67 -6.97
C ARG A 74 34.81 -31.82 -8.33
N PRO A 75 35.45 -31.44 -9.45
CA PRO A 75 35.00 -31.88 -10.76
C PRO A 75 35.41 -33.35 -10.95
N ARG A 76 34.50 -34.17 -11.47
CA ARG A 76 34.77 -35.57 -11.81
C ARG A 76 34.61 -35.73 -13.31
N ASP A 77 35.75 -35.94 -13.98
CA ASP A 77 35.86 -36.57 -15.28
C ASP A 77 35.15 -37.93 -15.28
N ILE A 78 34.33 -38.22 -16.29
CA ILE A 78 34.11 -39.58 -16.78
C ILE A 78 33.98 -39.56 -18.31
N HIS A 79 34.95 -40.22 -18.94
CA HIS A 79 34.94 -40.77 -20.30
C HIS A 79 34.04 -42.01 -20.43
N GLY A 80 33.53 -42.26 -21.64
CA GLY A 80 33.08 -43.58 -22.13
C GLY A 80 31.69 -43.51 -22.78
N ARG A 81 31.56 -43.41 -24.12
CA ARG A 81 31.39 -44.54 -25.09
C ARG A 81 30.30 -45.53 -24.63
N GLU A 82 29.22 -45.79 -25.37
CA GLU A 82 29.19 -46.29 -26.75
C GLU A 82 27.89 -45.98 -27.52
N ASN A 83 28.05 -45.83 -28.84
CA ASN A 83 27.23 -46.34 -29.97
C ASN A 83 25.69 -46.20 -29.88
N THR A 84 25.02 -45.49 -30.81
CA THR A 84 24.85 -46.01 -32.17
C THR A 84 24.85 -44.92 -33.27
N LYS A 85 25.54 -45.29 -34.35
CA LYS A 85 25.65 -44.61 -35.64
C LYS A 85 24.35 -44.69 -36.45
N CYS A 86 24.07 -43.61 -37.19
CA CYS A 86 23.94 -43.52 -38.66
C CYS A 86 23.92 -42.01 -38.97
N SER A 87 24.98 -41.33 -39.43
CA SER A 87 25.64 -41.42 -40.76
C SER A 87 24.61 -41.24 -41.88
N PHE A 88 24.62 -40.25 -42.79
CA PHE A 88 25.66 -39.47 -43.49
C PHE A 88 25.09 -38.06 -43.79
N VAL A 89 25.78 -36.91 -43.64
CA VAL A 89 26.93 -36.35 -44.42
C VAL A 89 26.49 -36.06 -45.88
N THR A 90 26.53 -34.82 -46.41
CA THR A 90 27.69 -33.94 -46.69
C THR A 90 27.13 -32.52 -47.01
N GLN A 91 27.54 -31.39 -46.40
CA GLN A 91 28.72 -30.51 -46.71
C GLN A 91 28.85 -30.19 -48.22
N ALA A 92 29.18 -28.98 -48.72
CA ALA A 92 29.87 -27.78 -48.24
C ALA A 92 29.54 -26.62 -49.23
N SER A 93 29.47 -25.33 -48.86
CA SER A 93 30.55 -24.32 -48.79
C SER A 93 31.57 -24.29 -49.95
N ALA A 94 31.56 -23.21 -50.74
CA ALA A 94 32.70 -22.46 -51.31
C ALA A 94 32.11 -21.33 -52.21
N ARG A 95 32.43 -20.03 -52.11
CA ARG A 95 33.68 -19.25 -52.11
C ARG A 95 34.22 -18.98 -53.52
N GLY A 96 34.43 -17.68 -53.81
CA GLY A 96 35.20 -17.14 -54.96
C GLY A 96 34.35 -16.84 -56.19
N GLY A 97 34.56 -15.79 -56.97
CA GLY A 97 35.67 -14.85 -57.07
C GLY A 97 35.46 -14.00 -58.34
N ASN A 98 36.12 -12.86 -58.37
CA ASN A 98 36.02 -11.78 -59.35
C ASN A 98 36.54 -12.15 -60.74
N GLY A 99 36.17 -11.41 -61.79
CA GLY A 99 36.92 -11.42 -63.06
C GLY A 99 36.21 -10.72 -64.21
N TRP A 100 36.80 -9.61 -64.64
CA TRP A 100 36.53 -8.88 -65.89
C TRP A 100 36.90 -9.76 -67.10
N ASP A 101 36.28 -9.60 -68.28
CA ASP A 101 36.93 -8.94 -69.44
C ASP A 101 36.08 -8.96 -70.73
N GLN A 102 36.49 -8.08 -71.63
CA GLN A 102 36.12 -7.74 -73.02
C GLN A 102 35.87 -8.87 -74.03
N GLY A 103 35.00 -8.55 -75.01
CA GLY A 103 35.44 -8.47 -76.41
C GLY A 103 34.98 -9.55 -77.39
N ASP A 104 34.38 -9.07 -78.49
CA ASP A 104 34.07 -9.74 -79.78
C ASP A 104 33.02 -10.87 -79.74
N GLY A 105 32.07 -10.97 -80.67
CA GLY A 105 32.01 -10.47 -82.04
C GLY A 105 31.41 -11.60 -82.89
N SER A 106 30.53 -11.25 -83.83
CA SER A 106 29.91 -12.07 -84.88
C SER A 106 28.59 -12.80 -84.60
N ASP A 107 27.62 -12.42 -85.45
CA ASP A 107 26.59 -13.24 -86.08
C ASP A 107 25.63 -14.06 -85.23
N PHE A 108 24.48 -13.44 -84.87
CA PHE A 108 23.22 -14.19 -84.81
C PHE A 108 22.05 -13.38 -85.38
N LYS A 109 21.40 -13.99 -86.38
CA LYS A 109 20.19 -13.56 -87.09
C LYS A 109 19.09 -13.05 -86.15
N GLN A 110 18.47 -11.93 -86.52
CA GLN A 110 17.15 -11.53 -86.06
C GLN A 110 16.11 -12.64 -86.31
N PRO A 111 15.41 -13.16 -85.29
CA PRO A 111 14.08 -13.69 -85.45
C PRO A 111 13.07 -12.54 -85.26
N SER A 112 12.23 -12.37 -86.27
CA SER A 112 11.02 -11.56 -86.25
C SER A 112 10.22 -11.73 -84.94
N PRO A 113 9.67 -10.65 -84.34
CA PRO A 113 8.74 -10.78 -83.24
C PRO A 113 7.42 -11.34 -83.78
N LYS A 114 7.20 -12.65 -83.62
CA LYS A 114 5.86 -13.21 -83.77
C LYS A 114 5.06 -12.84 -82.53
N GLU A 115 4.10 -11.95 -82.73
CA GLU A 115 2.95 -11.72 -81.88
C GLU A 115 2.26 -13.06 -81.55
N GLU A 116 2.57 -13.64 -80.40
CA GLU A 116 1.69 -14.60 -79.71
C GLU A 116 1.34 -14.03 -78.32
N SER A 117 0.67 -12.87 -78.32
CA SER A 117 0.14 -12.19 -77.14
C SER A 117 -1.40 -12.31 -77.04
N GLY A 118 -1.99 -13.39 -77.58
CA GLY A 118 -3.45 -13.52 -77.70
C GLY A 118 -4.15 -14.37 -76.63
N GLY A 119 -3.43 -15.27 -75.92
CA GLY A 119 -4.06 -16.29 -75.08
C GLY A 119 -4.05 -16.04 -73.56
N ILE A 120 -3.03 -15.34 -73.05
CA ILE A 120 -2.82 -15.22 -71.59
C ILE A 120 -3.70 -14.10 -71.00
N MET A 121 -3.97 -13.03 -71.75
CA MET A 121 -4.81 -11.92 -71.28
C MET A 121 -6.28 -12.33 -71.04
N SER A 122 -6.83 -13.30 -71.78
CA SER A 122 -8.22 -13.75 -71.58
C SER A 122 -8.39 -14.63 -70.34
N PHE A 123 -7.40 -15.47 -70.03
CA PHE A 123 -7.38 -16.29 -68.82
C PHE A 123 -7.14 -15.43 -67.57
N VAL A 124 -6.23 -14.46 -67.63
CA VAL A 124 -5.99 -13.49 -66.55
C VAL A 124 -7.21 -12.60 -66.32
N ALA A 125 -7.87 -12.10 -67.37
CA ALA A 125 -9.10 -11.31 -67.24
C ALA A 125 -10.27 -12.11 -66.61
N SER A 126 -10.37 -13.41 -66.89
CA SER A 126 -11.36 -14.31 -66.29
C SER A 126 -11.07 -14.55 -64.79
N LEU A 127 -9.81 -14.74 -64.41
CA LEU A 127 -9.39 -14.88 -63.02
C LEU A 127 -9.63 -13.60 -62.22
N VAL A 128 -9.25 -12.44 -62.76
CA VAL A 128 -9.44 -11.13 -62.12
C VAL A 128 -10.93 -10.85 -61.85
N LYS A 129 -11.82 -11.16 -62.79
CA LYS A 129 -13.28 -11.03 -62.58
C LYS A 129 -13.80 -11.92 -61.45
N LYS A 130 -13.28 -13.14 -61.30
CA LYS A 130 -13.66 -14.05 -60.20
C LYS A 130 -13.13 -13.56 -58.85
N VAL A 131 -11.89 -13.06 -58.81
CA VAL A 131 -11.29 -12.50 -57.58
C VAL A 131 -12.02 -11.24 -57.13
N ILE A 132 -12.37 -10.32 -58.05
CA ILE A 132 -13.14 -9.11 -57.71
C ILE A 132 -14.54 -9.48 -57.16
N LYS A 133 -15.23 -10.47 -57.75
CA LYS A 133 -16.52 -10.95 -57.23
C LYS A 133 -16.37 -11.56 -55.83
N LEU A 134 -15.35 -12.39 -55.61
CA LEU A 134 -15.07 -13.00 -54.31
C LEU A 134 -14.73 -11.93 -53.25
N ALA A 135 -13.89 -10.96 -53.59
CA ALA A 135 -13.53 -9.85 -52.71
C ALA A 135 -14.76 -8.99 -52.37
N GLY A 136 -15.63 -8.72 -53.34
CA GLY A 136 -16.89 -8.02 -53.11
C GLY A 136 -17.82 -8.77 -52.15
N ILE A 137 -17.96 -10.09 -52.32
CA ILE A 137 -18.74 -10.94 -51.41
C ILE A 137 -18.13 -10.94 -50.00
N MET A 138 -16.82 -11.08 -49.87
CA MET A 138 -16.14 -11.04 -48.57
C MET A 138 -16.30 -9.68 -47.88
N LEU A 139 -16.26 -8.58 -48.63
CA LEU A 139 -16.48 -7.24 -48.08
C LEU A 139 -17.93 -7.05 -47.61
N ILE A 140 -18.92 -7.52 -48.38
CA ILE A 140 -20.33 -7.51 -47.97
C ILE A 140 -20.53 -8.37 -46.72
N LEU A 141 -19.97 -9.58 -46.69
CA LEU A 141 -20.07 -10.48 -45.54
C LEU A 141 -19.40 -9.90 -44.29
N SER A 142 -18.22 -9.31 -44.44
CA SER A 142 -17.51 -8.62 -43.37
C SER A 142 -18.31 -7.41 -42.85
N THR A 143 -18.94 -6.65 -43.74
CA THR A 143 -19.78 -5.50 -43.37
C THR A 143 -21.03 -5.96 -42.63
N LEU A 144 -21.69 -7.02 -43.11
CA LEU A 144 -22.85 -7.61 -42.46
C LEU A 144 -22.51 -8.17 -41.08
N PHE A 145 -21.36 -8.86 -40.96
CA PHE A 145 -20.86 -9.35 -39.68
C PHE A 145 -20.55 -8.20 -38.71
N ALA A 146 -19.88 -7.15 -39.17
CA ALA A 146 -19.61 -5.95 -38.36
C ALA A 146 -20.92 -5.27 -37.92
N ALA A 147 -21.93 -5.17 -38.80
CA ALA A 147 -23.23 -4.60 -38.46
C ALA A 147 -23.98 -5.46 -37.42
N ALA A 148 -23.91 -6.79 -37.53
CA ALA A 148 -24.57 -7.74 -36.63
C ALA A 148 -23.78 -8.01 -35.34
N ALA A 149 -22.51 -7.60 -35.25
CA ALA A 149 -21.64 -7.91 -34.12
C ALA A 149 -22.25 -7.56 -32.75
N PRO A 150 -22.85 -6.37 -32.50
CA PRO A 150 -23.45 -6.07 -31.19
C PRO A 150 -24.54 -7.05 -30.78
N THR A 151 -25.38 -7.48 -31.73
CA THR A 151 -26.46 -8.45 -31.49
C THR A 151 -25.88 -9.83 -31.16
N ILE A 152 -24.83 -10.25 -31.88
CA ILE A 152 -24.15 -11.53 -31.62
C ILE A 152 -23.46 -11.49 -30.25
N LEU A 153 -22.75 -10.41 -29.92
CA LEU A 153 -22.03 -10.25 -28.65
C LEU A 153 -22.99 -10.12 -27.45
N SER A 154 -24.18 -9.52 -27.64
CA SER A 154 -25.23 -9.42 -26.60
C SER A 154 -25.98 -10.74 -26.39
N SER A 155 -25.86 -11.71 -27.30
CA SER A 155 -26.48 -13.03 -27.13
C SER A 155 -25.80 -13.82 -26.00
N SER A 156 -26.56 -14.68 -25.30
CA SER A 156 -26.02 -15.48 -24.20
C SER A 156 -24.84 -16.37 -24.60
N ARG A 157 -24.80 -16.86 -25.85
CA ARG A 157 -23.68 -17.64 -26.40
C ARG A 157 -22.47 -16.76 -26.73
N GLY A 158 -22.71 -15.61 -27.37
CA GLY A 158 -21.65 -14.65 -27.70
C GLY A 158 -20.98 -14.13 -26.44
N LEU A 159 -21.77 -13.72 -25.45
CA LEU A 159 -21.26 -13.24 -24.17
C LEU A 159 -20.44 -14.31 -23.43
N LYS A 160 -20.90 -15.56 -23.36
CA LYS A 160 -20.11 -16.66 -22.78
C LYS A 160 -18.75 -16.84 -23.48
N THR A 161 -18.70 -16.65 -24.79
CA THR A 161 -17.46 -16.77 -25.59
C THR A 161 -16.50 -15.61 -25.31
N ILE A 162 -17.00 -14.38 -25.17
CA ILE A 162 -16.16 -13.23 -24.81
C ILE A 162 -15.66 -13.38 -23.37
N MET A 163 -16.51 -13.84 -22.45
CA MET A 163 -16.13 -14.02 -21.05
C MET A 163 -15.11 -15.14 -20.87
N SER A 164 -15.18 -16.23 -21.66
CA SER A 164 -14.13 -17.27 -21.62
C SER A 164 -12.78 -16.71 -22.10
N LEU A 165 -12.78 -15.85 -23.12
CA LEU A 165 -11.57 -15.16 -23.58
C LEU A 165 -11.01 -14.20 -22.53
N ALA A 166 -11.87 -13.42 -21.85
CA ALA A 166 -11.45 -12.53 -20.78
C ALA A 166 -10.89 -13.30 -19.56
N SER A 167 -11.49 -14.45 -19.25
CA SER A 167 -11.05 -15.33 -18.15
C SER A 167 -9.68 -15.97 -18.39
N TYR A 168 -9.08 -15.90 -19.58
CA TYR A 168 -7.68 -16.29 -19.76
C TYR A 168 -6.70 -15.28 -19.16
N THR A 169 -7.14 -14.03 -18.95
CA THR A 169 -6.29 -12.96 -18.40
C THR A 169 -6.40 -12.81 -16.89
N ILE A 170 -7.47 -13.33 -16.29
CA ILE A 170 -7.77 -13.25 -14.86
C ILE A 170 -7.94 -14.69 -14.36
N PRO A 171 -7.20 -15.15 -13.33
CA PRO A 171 -7.33 -16.51 -12.82
C PRO A 171 -8.75 -16.85 -12.34
N GLY A 172 -9.45 -15.85 -11.79
CA GLY A 172 -10.86 -15.97 -11.41
C GLY A 172 -11.80 -16.09 -12.61
N THR A 173 -13.01 -16.59 -12.36
CA THR A 173 -14.04 -16.69 -13.40
C THR A 173 -14.88 -15.42 -13.40
N VAL A 174 -14.86 -14.68 -14.51
CA VAL A 174 -15.76 -13.54 -14.73
C VAL A 174 -17.00 -14.02 -15.47
N SER A 175 -18.18 -13.70 -14.94
CA SER A 175 -19.44 -13.95 -15.64
C SER A 175 -20.31 -12.71 -15.66
N VAL A 176 -21.14 -12.59 -16.68
CA VAL A 176 -22.10 -11.50 -16.86
C VAL A 176 -23.44 -12.15 -17.21
N ALA A 177 -24.52 -11.78 -16.53
CA ALA A 177 -25.83 -12.38 -16.77
C ALA A 177 -26.47 -11.84 -18.05
N HIS A 178 -26.49 -10.51 -18.19
CA HIS A 178 -27.05 -9.83 -19.35
C HIS A 178 -26.16 -8.68 -19.82
N ALA A 179 -26.08 -8.49 -21.13
CA ALA A 179 -25.43 -7.34 -21.75
C ALA A 179 -26.32 -6.80 -22.87
N SER A 180 -26.50 -5.49 -22.88
CA SER A 180 -27.14 -4.76 -23.97
C SER A 180 -26.06 -3.89 -24.63
N LEU A 181 -25.60 -4.32 -25.80
CA LEU A 181 -24.58 -3.63 -26.57
C LEU A 181 -25.17 -3.14 -27.90
N GLY A 182 -24.86 -1.91 -28.27
CA GLY A 182 -25.26 -1.36 -29.57
C GLY A 182 -24.24 -0.38 -30.12
N TRP A 183 -24.15 -0.30 -31.45
CA TRP A 183 -23.25 0.65 -32.12
C TRP A 183 -23.56 2.10 -31.73
N ASN A 184 -24.84 2.45 -31.66
CA ASN A 184 -25.34 3.79 -31.32
C ASN A 184 -26.19 3.82 -30.05
N LYS A 185 -26.14 2.76 -29.23
CA LYS A 185 -26.88 2.67 -27.96
C LYS A 185 -25.90 2.67 -26.78
N PRO A 186 -26.28 3.26 -25.63
CA PRO A 186 -25.55 3.12 -24.38
C PRO A 186 -25.30 1.64 -24.03
N VAL A 187 -24.17 1.37 -23.40
CA VAL A 187 -23.82 0.03 -22.91
C VAL A 187 -24.47 -0.20 -21.55
N HIS A 188 -25.20 -1.31 -21.41
CA HIS A 188 -25.75 -1.77 -20.13
C HIS A 188 -25.29 -3.19 -19.85
N LEU A 189 -24.76 -3.44 -18.65
CA LEU A 189 -24.34 -4.76 -18.19
C LEU A 189 -25.05 -5.07 -16.87
N GLU A 190 -25.52 -6.30 -16.71
CA GLU A 190 -26.22 -6.74 -15.50
C GLU A 190 -25.68 -8.09 -15.00
N GLY A 191 -25.70 -8.24 -13.68
CA GLY A 191 -25.30 -9.48 -13.00
C GLY A 191 -23.84 -9.87 -13.26
N ILE A 192 -22.91 -8.91 -13.17
CA ILE A 192 -21.48 -9.20 -13.29
C ILE A 192 -21.01 -9.84 -12.00
N THR A 193 -20.32 -10.97 -12.08
CA THR A 193 -19.70 -11.59 -10.91
C THR A 193 -18.26 -12.00 -11.24
N LEU A 194 -17.36 -11.78 -10.29
CA LEU A 194 -16.01 -12.32 -10.29
C LEU A 194 -15.94 -13.35 -9.18
N LYS A 195 -15.65 -14.59 -9.57
CA LYS A 195 -15.39 -15.68 -8.63
C LYS A 195 -13.90 -15.92 -8.48
N GLY A 196 -13.46 -16.18 -7.25
CA GLY A 196 -12.11 -16.62 -6.93
C GLY A 196 -11.81 -18.03 -7.46
N ILE A 197 -10.60 -18.50 -7.20
CA ILE A 197 -10.13 -19.84 -7.61
C ILE A 197 -10.86 -20.95 -6.80
N ASP A 198 -11.27 -20.61 -5.59
CA ASP A 198 -12.13 -21.40 -4.68
C ASP A 198 -13.61 -21.44 -5.11
N GLY A 199 -14.00 -20.64 -6.10
CA GLY A 199 -15.39 -20.48 -6.53
C GLY A 199 -16.21 -19.50 -5.69
N GLU A 200 -15.61 -18.88 -4.66
CA GLU A 200 -16.28 -17.85 -3.85
C GLU A 200 -16.49 -16.58 -4.68
N THR A 201 -17.63 -15.90 -4.48
CA THR A 201 -17.88 -14.63 -5.18
C THR A 201 -17.15 -13.49 -4.48
N VAL A 202 -16.15 -12.94 -5.16
CA VAL A 202 -15.31 -11.87 -4.62
C VAL A 202 -15.79 -10.49 -5.04
N VAL A 203 -16.38 -10.38 -6.23
CA VAL A 203 -17.03 -9.14 -6.68
C VAL A 203 -18.38 -9.48 -7.29
N SER A 204 -19.42 -8.74 -6.91
CA SER A 204 -20.75 -8.81 -7.50
C SER A 204 -21.21 -7.41 -7.87
N ILE A 205 -21.52 -7.19 -9.14
CA ILE A 205 -22.00 -5.90 -9.65
C ILE A 205 -23.35 -6.14 -10.33
N PRO A 206 -24.46 -5.80 -9.65
CA PRO A 206 -25.80 -5.98 -10.19
C PRO A 206 -26.01 -5.27 -11.51
N LYS A 207 -25.51 -4.03 -11.64
CA LYS A 207 -25.77 -3.18 -12.80
C LYS A 207 -24.64 -2.19 -13.07
N ILE A 208 -24.21 -2.11 -14.32
CA ILE A 208 -23.34 -1.05 -14.86
C ILE A 208 -24.04 -0.41 -16.06
N GLU A 209 -24.13 0.92 -16.04
CA GLU A 209 -24.65 1.71 -17.15
C GLU A 209 -23.57 2.68 -17.63
N THR A 210 -23.38 2.80 -18.94
CA THR A 210 -22.42 3.73 -19.53
C THR A 210 -23.10 4.55 -20.61
N ARG A 211 -22.82 5.85 -20.67
CA ARG A 211 -23.29 6.71 -21.78
C ARG A 211 -22.55 6.45 -23.10
N ALA A 212 -21.42 5.77 -23.07
CA ALA A 212 -20.69 5.41 -24.28
C ALA A 212 -21.40 4.30 -25.06
N SER A 213 -21.32 4.40 -26.39
CA SER A 213 -21.76 3.35 -27.30
C SER A 213 -20.56 2.50 -27.75
N LEU A 214 -20.80 1.31 -28.31
CA LEU A 214 -19.71 0.49 -28.83
C LEU A 214 -18.88 1.24 -29.88
N TRP A 215 -19.53 2.07 -30.71
CA TRP A 215 -18.86 2.82 -31.76
C TRP A 215 -17.98 3.95 -31.21
N SER A 216 -18.30 4.50 -30.03
CA SER A 216 -17.47 5.51 -29.38
C SER A 216 -16.27 4.88 -28.65
N ILE A 217 -16.47 3.68 -28.08
CA ILE A 217 -15.40 2.87 -27.46
C ILE A 217 -14.40 2.41 -28.52
N VAL A 218 -14.86 1.78 -29.60
CA VAL A 218 -13.99 1.26 -30.68
C VAL A 218 -13.16 2.37 -31.34
N ARG A 219 -13.73 3.57 -31.50
CA ARG A 219 -13.01 4.72 -32.07
C ARG A 219 -12.09 5.43 -31.07
N GLY A 220 -12.09 5.03 -29.79
CA GLY A 220 -11.24 5.59 -28.74
C GLY A 220 -11.49 7.07 -28.40
N LYS A 221 -12.53 7.70 -28.97
CA LYS A 221 -12.76 9.15 -28.85
C LYS A 221 -13.21 9.56 -27.44
N THR A 222 -14.03 8.74 -26.80
CA THR A 222 -14.70 9.09 -25.54
C THR A 222 -14.33 8.17 -24.38
N GLY A 223 -13.40 7.21 -24.55
CA GLY A 223 -13.26 6.14 -23.55
C GLY A 223 -14.60 5.46 -23.25
N PHE A 224 -14.86 5.17 -21.97
CA PHE A 224 -16.15 4.62 -21.50
C PHE A 224 -17.23 5.68 -21.24
N GLY A 225 -16.94 6.97 -21.46
CA GLY A 225 -17.86 8.05 -21.12
C GLY A 225 -18.21 8.08 -19.63
N ASP A 226 -19.37 8.64 -19.29
CA ASP A 226 -19.89 8.60 -17.93
C ASP A 226 -20.50 7.23 -17.64
N ALA A 227 -20.06 6.59 -16.57
CA ALA A 227 -20.51 5.29 -16.14
C ALA A 227 -21.04 5.34 -14.70
N THR A 228 -22.10 4.58 -14.42
CA THR A 228 -22.66 4.41 -13.08
C THR A 228 -22.70 2.92 -12.75
N VAL A 229 -22.15 2.57 -11.60
CA VAL A 229 -22.10 1.22 -11.05
C VAL A 229 -23.02 1.19 -9.83
N THR A 230 -24.10 0.41 -9.93
CA THR A 230 -25.14 0.38 -8.89
C THR A 230 -24.97 -0.84 -8.00
N ALA A 231 -24.89 -0.59 -6.69
CA ALA A 231 -24.81 -1.58 -5.63
C ALA A 231 -23.72 -2.67 -5.80
N PRO A 232 -22.48 -2.31 -6.18
CA PRO A 232 -21.41 -3.31 -6.23
C PRO A 232 -21.10 -3.82 -4.82
N VAL A 233 -20.83 -5.11 -4.69
CA VAL A 233 -20.35 -5.76 -3.47
C VAL A 233 -18.94 -6.26 -3.74
N VAL A 234 -17.98 -5.84 -2.93
CA VAL A 234 -16.57 -6.26 -3.04
C VAL A 234 -16.17 -6.95 -1.75
N ASN A 235 -15.73 -8.21 -1.84
CA ASN A 235 -15.23 -8.98 -0.71
C ASN A 235 -13.71 -8.81 -0.59
N LEU A 236 -13.28 -8.19 0.51
CA LEU A 236 -11.86 -7.96 0.85
C LEU A 236 -11.42 -8.77 2.06
N GLN A 237 -12.15 -9.83 2.43
CA GLN A 237 -11.69 -10.77 3.44
C GLN A 237 -10.37 -11.41 3.03
N GLN A 238 -9.59 -11.80 4.03
CA GLN A 238 -8.35 -12.56 3.83
C GLN A 238 -8.67 -14.03 3.81
N ASP A 239 -8.05 -14.73 2.87
CA ASP A 239 -8.04 -16.19 2.86
C ASP A 239 -7.23 -16.69 4.07
N PRO A 240 -7.81 -17.56 4.93
CA PRO A 240 -7.15 -17.99 6.16
C PRO A 240 -5.89 -18.81 5.93
N GLU A 241 -5.72 -19.44 4.76
CA GLU A 241 -4.54 -20.24 4.43
C GLU A 241 -3.37 -19.37 3.98
N SER A 242 -3.61 -18.46 3.05
CA SER A 242 -2.58 -17.60 2.47
C SER A 242 -2.36 -16.27 3.20
N GLY A 243 -3.34 -15.82 3.99
CA GLY A 243 -3.39 -14.48 4.59
C GLY A 243 -3.60 -13.35 3.56
N GLN A 244 -3.78 -13.69 2.27
CA GLN A 244 -3.98 -12.71 1.21
C GLN A 244 -5.47 -12.40 1.03
N PRO A 245 -5.85 -11.17 0.65
CA PRO A 245 -7.24 -10.87 0.31
C PRO A 245 -7.76 -11.76 -0.83
N HIS A 246 -9.00 -12.27 -0.74
CA HIS A 246 -9.60 -13.07 -1.82
C HIS A 246 -9.60 -12.32 -3.17
N LEU A 247 -9.73 -10.99 -3.14
CA LEU A 247 -9.63 -10.14 -4.33
C LEU A 247 -8.24 -10.18 -4.95
N ALA A 248 -7.18 -10.16 -4.14
CA ALA A 248 -5.83 -10.28 -4.64
C ALA A 248 -5.59 -11.66 -5.28
N LEU A 249 -6.08 -12.73 -4.66
CA LEU A 249 -5.99 -14.09 -5.20
C LEU A 249 -6.74 -14.24 -6.53
N ALA A 250 -7.94 -13.64 -6.65
CA ALA A 250 -8.72 -13.67 -7.88
C ALA A 250 -8.05 -12.92 -9.05
N LEU A 251 -7.22 -11.92 -8.76
CA LEU A 251 -6.54 -11.08 -9.76
C LEU A 251 -5.10 -11.51 -10.04
N THR A 252 -4.47 -12.32 -9.17
CA THR A 252 -3.05 -12.68 -9.29
C THR A 252 -2.85 -13.87 -10.22
N PRO A 253 -2.13 -13.73 -11.36
CA PRO A 253 -1.89 -14.81 -12.31
C PRO A 253 -1.46 -16.12 -11.65
N LEU A 254 -2.07 -17.24 -12.07
CA LEU A 254 -1.85 -18.58 -11.48
C LEU A 254 -0.36 -18.96 -11.42
N SER A 255 0.43 -18.54 -12.40
CA SER A 255 1.88 -18.80 -12.47
C SER A 255 2.67 -18.15 -11.32
N LYS A 256 2.23 -16.98 -10.84
CA LYS A 256 2.84 -16.31 -9.69
C LYS A 256 2.46 -17.00 -8.38
N LEU A 257 1.21 -17.45 -8.25
CA LEU A 257 0.73 -18.19 -7.08
C LEU A 257 1.44 -19.55 -6.94
N GLN A 258 1.74 -20.22 -8.05
CA GLN A 258 2.48 -21.49 -8.05
C GLN A 258 3.96 -21.30 -7.66
N ALA A 259 4.59 -20.20 -8.07
CA ALA A 259 5.98 -19.90 -7.72
C ALA A 259 6.17 -19.54 -6.23
N SER A 260 5.12 -19.05 -5.56
CA SER A 260 5.15 -18.58 -4.18
C SER A 260 4.70 -19.63 -3.16
N ASN A 261 4.59 -20.91 -3.52
CA ASN A 261 4.10 -21.94 -2.60
C ASN A 261 5.26 -22.81 -2.04
N PRO A 262 5.99 -22.34 -1.01
CA PRO A 262 7.01 -23.14 -0.34
C PRO A 262 6.33 -24.17 0.55
N ASN A 263 6.10 -25.37 0.01
CA ASN A 263 5.89 -26.61 0.74
C ASN A 263 4.76 -26.58 1.82
N PRO A 264 3.52 -27.01 1.49
CA PRO A 264 2.34 -26.93 2.36
C PRO A 264 2.39 -27.82 3.63
N ASN A 265 3.50 -28.50 3.90
CA ASN A 265 3.51 -29.66 4.79
C ASN A 265 4.04 -29.43 6.22
N LYS A 266 4.20 -28.18 6.70
CA LYS A 266 4.87 -27.98 8.03
C LYS A 266 4.25 -27.08 9.08
N ASN A 267 3.16 -26.34 8.85
CA ASN A 267 2.52 -25.62 9.95
C ASN A 267 1.01 -25.50 9.72
N LYS A 268 0.23 -26.42 10.32
CA LYS A 268 -1.21 -26.17 10.55
C LYS A 268 -1.31 -25.01 11.54
N LYS A 269 -1.43 -23.78 11.03
CA LYS A 269 -1.75 -22.61 11.88
C LYS A 269 -3.06 -22.91 12.59
N ARG A 270 -3.11 -22.59 13.89
CA ARG A 270 -4.30 -22.77 14.71
C ARG A 270 -5.39 -21.86 14.12
N PRO A 271 -6.60 -22.36 13.84
CA PRO A 271 -7.67 -21.52 13.31
C PRO A 271 -7.95 -20.41 14.33
N VAL A 272 -7.54 -19.19 13.99
CA VAL A 272 -7.92 -17.99 14.74
C VAL A 272 -9.42 -17.83 14.53
N ALA A 273 -10.19 -17.70 15.61
CA ALA A 273 -11.63 -17.52 15.54
C ALA A 273 -11.94 -16.24 14.76
N THR A 274 -12.22 -16.37 13.46
CA THR A 274 -12.52 -15.24 12.60
C THR A 274 -13.90 -14.72 12.98
N GLN A 275 -13.95 -13.49 13.49
CA GLN A 275 -15.22 -12.82 13.70
C GLN A 275 -15.95 -12.68 12.35
N PRO A 276 -17.29 -12.71 12.34
CA PRO A 276 -18.04 -12.60 11.09
C PRO A 276 -17.66 -11.29 10.38
N PRO A 277 -17.52 -11.31 9.05
CA PRO A 277 -17.21 -10.11 8.30
C PRO A 277 -18.35 -9.08 8.39
N LYS A 278 -18.01 -7.81 8.15
CA LYS A 278 -18.94 -6.70 8.24
C LYS A 278 -19.04 -5.95 6.92
N ASP A 279 -20.28 -5.66 6.53
CA ASP A 279 -20.60 -4.80 5.40
C ASP A 279 -20.29 -3.33 5.75
N VAL A 280 -19.49 -2.67 4.91
CA VAL A 280 -19.21 -1.23 4.95
C VAL A 280 -19.77 -0.59 3.68
N SER A 281 -20.52 0.50 3.83
CA SER A 281 -21.10 1.22 2.69
C SER A 281 -20.01 1.88 1.86
N LEU A 282 -20.09 1.80 0.53
CA LEU A 282 -19.12 2.39 -0.39
C LEU A 282 -19.82 3.33 -1.38
N THR A 283 -19.33 4.56 -1.43
CA THR A 283 -19.59 5.50 -2.51
C THR A 283 -18.26 5.87 -3.14
N ALA A 284 -18.18 5.88 -4.47
CA ALA A 284 -16.95 6.27 -5.15
C ALA A 284 -17.23 7.14 -6.36
N THR A 285 -16.39 8.15 -6.57
CA THR A 285 -16.40 9.00 -7.74
C THR A 285 -15.03 8.96 -8.38
N LEU A 286 -14.97 8.71 -9.68
CA LEU A 286 -13.78 8.83 -10.49
C LEU A 286 -14.06 9.83 -11.62
N LYS A 287 -13.23 10.87 -11.73
CA LYS A 287 -13.35 11.90 -12.77
C LYS A 287 -12.10 11.88 -13.65
N ALA A 288 -12.28 11.69 -14.95
CA ALA A 288 -11.20 11.73 -15.93
C ALA A 288 -11.60 12.61 -17.13
N PRO A 289 -10.65 13.11 -17.95
CA PRO A 289 -10.95 14.01 -19.07
C PRO A 289 -11.92 13.43 -20.11
N ARG A 290 -12.03 12.11 -20.19
CA ARG A 290 -12.88 11.38 -21.15
C ARG A 290 -14.05 10.64 -20.50
N GLY A 291 -14.42 10.97 -19.26
CA GLY A 291 -15.58 10.36 -18.62
C GLY A 291 -15.47 10.33 -17.10
N SER A 292 -16.61 10.10 -16.46
CA SER A 292 -16.67 9.82 -15.02
C SER A 292 -17.13 8.40 -14.74
N LEU A 293 -16.80 7.89 -13.56
CA LEU A 293 -17.36 6.66 -13.02
C LEU A 293 -17.91 6.98 -11.63
N GLU A 294 -19.16 6.61 -11.38
CA GLU A 294 -19.82 6.78 -10.09
C GLU A 294 -20.27 5.42 -9.56
N VAL A 295 -19.93 5.13 -8.30
CA VAL A 295 -20.39 3.96 -7.57
C VAL A 295 -21.45 4.40 -6.57
N VAL A 296 -22.66 3.90 -6.72
CA VAL A 296 -23.82 4.27 -5.90
C VAL A 296 -24.29 3.06 -5.10
N LYS A 297 -24.48 3.23 -3.78
CA LYS A 297 -24.93 2.18 -2.84
C LYS A 297 -24.03 0.94 -2.82
N GLY A 298 -22.74 1.12 -3.07
CA GLY A 298 -21.77 0.02 -2.99
C GLY A 298 -21.63 -0.52 -1.57
N LYS A 299 -21.06 -1.71 -1.48
CA LYS A 299 -20.72 -2.39 -0.24
C LYS A 299 -19.32 -3.00 -0.36
N VAL A 300 -18.56 -2.92 0.72
CA VAL A 300 -17.30 -3.63 0.88
C VAL A 300 -17.42 -4.53 2.08
N VAL A 301 -17.14 -5.81 1.89
CA VAL A 301 -17.13 -6.80 2.97
C VAL A 301 -15.71 -6.84 3.52
N LEU A 302 -15.54 -6.36 4.74
CA LEU A 302 -14.26 -6.27 5.43
C LEU A 302 -14.21 -7.22 6.63
N PRO A 303 -13.01 -7.62 7.07
CA PRO A 303 -12.84 -8.16 8.42
C PRO A 303 -13.43 -7.18 9.47
N GLN A 304 -14.10 -7.72 10.49
CA GLN A 304 -14.81 -6.93 11.51
C GLN A 304 -13.96 -5.82 12.13
N ASP A 305 -12.71 -6.13 12.45
CA ASP A 305 -11.78 -5.20 13.07
C ASP A 305 -11.39 -4.06 12.11
N ALA A 306 -11.17 -4.37 10.82
CA ALA A 306 -10.90 -3.36 9.79
C ALA A 306 -12.13 -2.47 9.53
N ALA A 307 -13.33 -3.05 9.50
CA ALA A 307 -14.58 -2.30 9.40
C ALA A 307 -14.79 -1.38 10.62
N THR A 308 -14.37 -1.81 11.80
CA THR A 308 -14.47 -1.01 13.03
C THR A 308 -13.45 0.13 13.02
N ALA A 309 -12.23 -0.11 12.55
CA ALA A 309 -11.20 0.91 12.43
C ALA A 309 -11.57 2.00 11.40
N ILE A 310 -12.14 1.61 10.26
CA ILE A 310 -12.49 2.55 9.18
C ILE A 310 -13.84 3.24 9.42
N GLY A 311 -14.81 2.54 10.02
CA GLY A 311 -16.17 3.03 10.21
C GLY A 311 -17.19 2.44 9.21
N PRO A 312 -18.49 2.73 9.39
CA PRO A 312 -19.57 2.14 8.60
C PRO A 312 -19.65 2.59 7.14
N SER A 313 -19.03 3.71 6.77
CA SER A 313 -19.08 4.26 5.41
C SER A 313 -17.71 4.66 4.87
N ILE A 314 -17.47 4.41 3.58
CA ILE A 314 -16.30 4.83 2.82
C ILE A 314 -16.74 5.65 1.61
N PHE A 315 -16.12 6.81 1.44
CA PHE A 315 -16.22 7.66 0.26
C PHE A 315 -14.85 7.76 -0.42
N LEU A 316 -14.78 7.38 -1.69
CA LEU A 316 -13.55 7.42 -2.49
C LEU A 316 -13.71 8.42 -3.64
N ASP A 317 -12.94 9.51 -3.64
CA ASP A 317 -12.88 10.46 -4.75
C ASP A 317 -11.53 10.36 -5.47
N VAL A 318 -11.57 10.00 -6.75
CA VAL A 318 -10.40 9.90 -7.61
C VAL A 318 -10.57 10.87 -8.77
N ALA A 319 -9.57 11.69 -9.03
CA ALA A 319 -9.53 12.58 -10.17
C ALA A 319 -8.26 12.35 -10.97
N ALA A 320 -8.36 12.46 -12.29
CA ALA A 320 -7.24 12.30 -13.22
C ALA A 320 -7.22 13.44 -14.26
N GLY A 321 -6.03 13.77 -14.75
CA GLY A 321 -5.82 14.86 -15.71
C GLY A 321 -6.18 16.22 -15.12
N ARG A 322 -6.84 17.08 -15.91
CA ARG A 322 -7.22 18.43 -15.48
C ARG A 322 -8.06 18.48 -14.20
N PHE A 323 -8.86 17.44 -13.94
CA PHE A 323 -9.69 17.37 -12.73
C PHE A 323 -8.87 17.09 -11.47
N ALA A 324 -7.69 16.48 -11.61
CA ALA A 324 -6.77 16.26 -10.50
C ALA A 324 -6.03 17.54 -10.11
N THR A 325 -5.69 18.37 -11.09
CA THR A 325 -4.98 19.64 -10.89
C THR A 325 -5.93 20.77 -10.45
N GLU A 326 -7.23 20.68 -10.76
CA GLU A 326 -8.22 21.67 -10.36
C GLU A 326 -8.31 21.79 -8.82
N GLY A 327 -7.85 22.93 -8.30
CA GLY A 327 -7.80 23.23 -6.87
C GLY A 327 -6.64 22.56 -6.12
N ASN A 328 -5.59 22.10 -6.80
CA ASN A 328 -4.39 21.56 -6.16
C ASN A 328 -3.11 22.14 -6.77
N ASP A 329 -2.62 23.23 -6.17
CA ASP A 329 -1.44 23.98 -6.63
C ASP A 329 -0.18 23.11 -6.73
N ALA A 330 -0.04 22.11 -5.84
CA ALA A 330 1.12 21.21 -5.83
C ALA A 330 1.17 20.32 -7.09
N LEU A 331 0.03 19.73 -7.48
CA LEU A 331 -0.08 18.95 -8.72
C LEU A 331 0.06 19.82 -9.96
N GLU A 332 -0.51 21.03 -9.94
CA GLU A 332 -0.39 21.98 -11.05
C GLU A 332 1.07 22.39 -11.28
N ALA A 333 1.77 22.82 -10.22
CA ALA A 333 3.18 23.21 -10.29
C ALA A 333 4.09 22.07 -10.78
N ALA A 334 3.82 20.83 -10.36
CA ALA A 334 4.61 19.66 -10.75
C ALA A 334 4.32 19.16 -12.18
N THR A 335 3.24 19.60 -12.83
CA THR A 335 2.84 19.09 -14.15
C THR A 335 3.91 19.28 -15.23
N HIS A 336 4.71 20.34 -15.13
CA HIS A 336 5.81 20.60 -16.08
C HIS A 336 6.99 19.64 -15.92
N GLU A 337 7.24 19.12 -14.72
CA GLU A 337 8.30 18.16 -14.44
C GLU A 337 7.93 16.75 -14.94
N TYR A 338 6.65 16.39 -14.85
CA TYR A 338 6.14 15.07 -15.18
C TYR A 338 5.47 15.00 -16.57
N ARG A 339 6.06 15.65 -17.58
CA ARG A 339 5.53 15.64 -18.96
C ARG A 339 5.28 14.21 -19.47
N GLY A 340 4.11 14.02 -20.10
CA GLY A 340 3.71 12.72 -20.65
C GLY A 340 3.11 11.75 -19.62
N LYS A 341 3.03 12.14 -18.34
CA LYS A 341 2.27 11.40 -17.32
C LYS A 341 0.95 12.11 -17.04
N VAL A 342 -0.03 11.35 -16.54
CA VAL A 342 -1.36 11.86 -16.20
C VAL A 342 -1.39 12.20 -14.71
N PRO A 343 -1.64 13.45 -14.29
CA PRO A 343 -1.79 13.77 -12.86
C PRO A 343 -3.00 13.02 -12.28
N ILE A 344 -2.87 12.53 -11.06
CA ILE A 344 -3.90 11.83 -10.31
C ILE A 344 -3.95 12.35 -8.88
N ARG A 345 -5.18 12.57 -8.41
CA ARG A 345 -5.52 12.81 -7.00
C ARG A 345 -6.46 11.70 -6.57
N ALA A 346 -6.20 11.10 -5.41
CA ALA A 346 -7.11 10.14 -4.80
C ALA A 346 -7.27 10.49 -3.33
N ASN A 347 -8.51 10.71 -2.92
CA ASN A 347 -8.91 10.98 -1.55
C ASN A 347 -9.85 9.87 -1.09
N LEU A 348 -9.63 9.34 0.09
CA LEU A 348 -10.55 8.43 0.74
C LEU A 348 -10.97 9.05 2.06
N TYR A 349 -12.26 9.04 2.33
CA TYR A 349 -12.86 9.52 3.55
C TYR A 349 -13.74 8.42 4.13
N SER A 350 -13.74 8.29 5.44
CA SER A 350 -14.65 7.46 6.18
C SER A 350 -15.05 8.17 7.46
N ASP A 351 -15.90 7.52 8.26
CA ASP A 351 -16.34 8.11 9.53
C ASP A 351 -15.20 8.26 10.55
N ARG A 352 -14.06 7.58 10.34
CA ARG A 352 -12.94 7.48 11.27
C ARG A 352 -11.56 7.61 10.62
N ALA A 353 -11.51 7.87 9.31
CA ALA A 353 -10.25 7.94 8.58
C ALA A 353 -10.34 8.85 7.37
N GLN A 354 -9.24 9.53 7.08
CA GLN A 354 -9.03 10.29 5.86
C GLN A 354 -7.67 9.91 5.27
N PHE A 355 -7.61 9.77 3.95
CA PHE A 355 -6.41 9.44 3.21
C PHE A 355 -6.30 10.31 1.97
N GLU A 356 -5.08 10.77 1.67
CA GLU A 356 -4.76 11.57 0.50
C GLU A 356 -3.55 11.01 -0.24
N ALA A 357 -3.70 10.86 -1.55
CA ALA A 357 -2.62 10.52 -2.47
C ALA A 357 -2.59 11.49 -3.66
N LEU A 358 -1.43 12.09 -3.89
CA LEU A 358 -1.15 12.96 -5.03
C LEU A 358 0.00 12.39 -5.86
N GLY A 359 -0.17 12.26 -7.17
CA GLY A 359 0.88 11.74 -8.03
C GLY A 359 0.60 11.81 -9.52
N PHE A 360 1.39 11.07 -10.29
CA PHE A 360 1.37 11.05 -11.75
C PHE A 360 1.41 9.61 -12.26
N LEU A 361 0.40 9.20 -13.03
CA LEU A 361 0.31 7.89 -13.66
C LEU A 361 1.05 7.84 -15.00
N GLY A 362 2.03 6.95 -15.10
CA GLY A 362 2.69 6.59 -16.34
C GLY A 362 1.94 5.46 -17.04
N LEU A 363 1.15 5.78 -18.07
CA LEU A 363 0.28 4.83 -18.78
C LEU A 363 1.04 3.61 -19.36
N ALA A 364 2.27 3.82 -19.87
CA ALA A 364 3.05 2.75 -20.48
C ALA A 364 3.49 1.65 -19.50
N ARG A 365 3.62 1.97 -18.20
CA ARG A 365 4.09 1.03 -17.17
C ARG A 365 3.04 0.74 -16.10
N GLY A 366 1.90 1.44 -16.11
CA GLY A 366 0.89 1.35 -15.05
C GLY A 366 1.42 1.78 -13.67
N GLN A 367 2.49 2.57 -13.63
CA GLN A 367 3.13 3.00 -12.38
C GLN A 367 2.67 4.40 -11.99
N ILE A 368 2.37 4.59 -10.71
CA ILE A 368 2.04 5.90 -10.15
C ILE A 368 3.29 6.44 -9.45
N GLN A 369 3.74 7.61 -9.85
CA GLN A 369 4.80 8.37 -9.17
C GLN A 369 4.13 9.36 -8.22
N LEU A 370 4.26 9.16 -6.91
CA LEU A 370 3.75 10.08 -5.91
C LEU A 370 4.58 11.37 -5.88
N LEU A 371 3.91 12.48 -5.58
CA LEU A 371 4.56 13.78 -5.40
C LEU A 371 5.12 13.95 -3.98
N ARG A 372 4.46 13.30 -3.01
CA ARG A 372 4.80 13.33 -1.58
C ARG A 372 4.39 12.01 -0.92
N PRO A 373 4.81 11.71 0.32
CA PRO A 373 4.30 10.56 1.06
C PRO A 373 2.78 10.57 1.08
N LEU A 374 2.19 9.38 1.06
CA LEU A 374 0.76 9.21 1.31
C LEU A 374 0.47 9.70 2.74
N LYS A 375 -0.59 10.48 2.91
CA LYS A 375 -1.00 10.98 4.22
C LYS A 375 -2.29 10.27 4.63
N ALA A 376 -2.34 9.76 5.85
CA ALA A 376 -3.54 9.26 6.48
C ALA A 376 -3.74 9.88 7.86
N GLU A 377 -4.98 10.19 8.20
CA GLU A 377 -5.42 10.64 9.51
C GLU A 377 -6.52 9.68 9.97
N MET A 378 -6.44 9.13 11.18
CA MET A 378 -7.33 8.05 11.63
C MET A 378 -7.65 8.13 13.12
N ASP A 379 -8.86 7.73 13.50
CA ASP A 379 -9.28 7.59 14.89
C ASP A 379 -8.48 6.48 15.61
N LEU A 380 -8.00 6.77 16.82
CA LEU A 380 -7.23 5.81 17.60
C LEU A 380 -8.18 4.84 18.28
N THR A 381 -8.42 3.72 17.62
CA THR A 381 -9.30 2.64 18.11
C THR A 381 -8.48 1.48 18.68
N PRO A 382 -9.03 0.68 19.62
CA PRO A 382 -8.39 -0.56 20.07
C PRO A 382 -8.05 -1.51 18.93
N GLU A 383 -8.89 -1.57 17.91
CA GLU A 383 -8.71 -2.43 16.73
C GLU A 383 -7.52 -1.95 15.89
N LEU A 384 -7.37 -0.63 15.70
CA LEU A 384 -6.19 -0.05 15.04
C LEU A 384 -4.89 -0.40 15.79
N GLY A 385 -4.91 -0.25 17.12
CA GLY A 385 -3.78 -0.60 17.99
C GLY A 385 -3.37 -2.06 17.84
N LYS A 386 -4.33 -2.98 18.04
CA LYS A 386 -4.08 -4.42 18.02
C LYS A 386 -3.70 -4.97 16.64
N LEU A 387 -4.34 -4.50 15.58
CA LEU A 387 -4.13 -5.07 14.25
C LEU A 387 -2.94 -4.48 13.52
N TYR A 388 -2.74 -3.16 13.60
CA TYR A 388 -1.80 -2.48 12.73
C TYR A 388 -0.58 -1.97 13.51
N LEU A 389 -0.81 -1.28 14.63
CA LEU A 389 0.30 -0.72 15.41
C LEU A 389 1.14 -1.80 16.10
N ALA A 390 0.50 -2.89 16.56
CA ALA A 390 1.20 -4.04 17.15
C ALA A 390 2.18 -4.71 16.18
N GLN A 391 1.94 -4.64 14.86
CA GLN A 391 2.85 -5.17 13.84
C GLN A 391 4.11 -4.33 13.69
N VAL A 392 4.04 -3.04 14.04
CA VAL A 392 5.20 -2.14 14.09
C VAL A 392 5.95 -2.31 15.41
N ASN A 393 5.21 -2.29 16.52
CA ASN A 393 5.76 -2.45 17.86
C ASN A 393 4.72 -3.09 18.82
N PRO A 394 5.05 -4.20 19.50
CA PRO A 394 4.12 -4.89 20.39
C PRO A 394 3.55 -4.03 21.53
N LEU A 395 4.28 -3.03 22.02
CA LEU A 395 3.77 -2.12 23.06
C LEU A 395 2.55 -1.33 22.59
N LEU A 396 2.48 -1.01 21.30
CA LEU A 396 1.36 -0.26 20.73
C LEU A 396 0.10 -1.12 20.57
N GLY A 397 0.23 -2.45 20.65
CA GLY A 397 -0.91 -3.36 20.67
C GLY A 397 -1.75 -3.28 21.95
N GLU A 398 -1.21 -2.69 23.02
CA GLU A 398 -1.93 -2.47 24.28
C GLU A 398 -2.76 -1.18 24.27
N ILE A 399 -2.74 -0.40 23.18
CA ILE A 399 -3.56 0.80 23.02
C ILE A 399 -5.05 0.45 23.02
N ILE A 400 -5.82 1.17 23.83
CA ILE A 400 -7.29 1.06 23.89
C ILE A 400 -8.02 2.32 23.46
N GLY A 401 -7.30 3.41 23.19
CA GLY A 401 -7.89 4.65 22.70
C GLY A 401 -7.04 5.88 22.99
N PRO A 402 -7.54 7.08 22.66
CA PRO A 402 -6.88 8.32 23.01
C PRO A 402 -6.84 8.52 24.54
N ALA A 403 -5.86 9.28 25.03
CA ALA A 403 -5.85 9.73 26.42
C ALA A 403 -6.88 10.86 26.58
N ILE A 404 -8.10 10.52 26.98
CA ILE A 404 -9.23 11.44 27.11
C ILE A 404 -8.83 12.68 27.94
N GLY A 405 -8.73 13.82 27.23
CA GLY A 405 -8.89 15.17 27.73
C GLY A 405 -9.80 15.89 26.73
N GLU A 406 -10.68 16.78 27.20
CA GLU A 406 -11.74 17.44 26.42
C GLU A 406 -11.24 18.34 25.26
N ASP A 407 -9.94 18.37 24.96
CA ASP A 407 -9.35 19.26 23.96
C ASP A 407 -8.63 18.48 22.86
N ASP A 408 -9.20 18.59 21.64
CA ASP A 408 -8.64 18.39 20.29
C ASP A 408 -7.17 17.96 20.21
N LEU A 409 -6.91 16.65 20.20
CA LEU A 409 -5.68 16.09 19.64
C LEU A 409 -6.05 15.19 18.45
N PRO A 410 -5.35 15.28 17.30
CA PRO A 410 -5.61 14.44 16.15
C PRO A 410 -5.32 12.98 16.52
N ASP A 411 -6.26 12.11 16.21
CA ASP A 411 -6.28 10.76 16.74
C ASP A 411 -5.03 9.94 16.36
N VAL A 412 -4.60 9.96 15.09
CA VAL A 412 -3.32 9.43 14.59
C VAL A 412 -3.03 10.08 13.24
N THR A 413 -1.84 10.67 13.04
CA THR A 413 -1.37 11.08 11.69
C THR A 413 -0.24 10.15 11.22
N LEU A 414 -0.41 9.58 10.04
CA LEU A 414 0.46 8.59 9.42
C LEU A 414 0.93 9.08 8.05
N TYR A 415 2.23 8.96 7.78
CA TYR A 415 2.83 9.14 6.47
C TYR A 415 3.40 7.82 5.96
N VAL A 416 3.09 7.47 4.71
CA VAL A 416 3.60 6.26 4.07
C VAL A 416 4.30 6.62 2.77
N ALA A 417 5.60 6.38 2.70
CA ALA A 417 6.43 6.63 1.53
C ALA A 417 6.87 5.31 0.90
N PRO A 418 6.37 4.94 -0.30
CA PRO A 418 6.94 3.81 -1.03
C PRO A 418 8.36 4.15 -1.51
N ALA A 419 9.19 3.13 -1.71
CA ALA A 419 10.53 3.31 -2.26
C ALA A 419 10.51 4.13 -3.56
N ASN A 420 11.34 5.18 -3.60
CA ASN A 420 11.41 6.14 -4.71
C ASN A 420 10.07 6.82 -5.06
N PHE A 421 9.11 6.86 -4.13
CA PHE A 421 7.77 7.40 -4.35
C PHE A 421 7.01 6.70 -5.50
N ARG A 422 7.26 5.42 -5.77
CA ARG A 422 6.62 4.67 -6.87
C ARG A 422 5.65 3.62 -6.34
N LEU A 423 4.46 3.58 -6.94
CA LEU A 423 3.46 2.54 -6.68
C LEU A 423 3.24 1.68 -7.94
N PRO A 424 3.04 0.36 -7.77
CA PRO A 424 3.24 -0.40 -6.53
C PRO A 424 4.73 -0.48 -6.13
N SER A 425 5.01 -0.67 -4.83
CA SER A 425 6.34 -0.92 -4.26
C SER A 425 6.33 -2.18 -3.39
N ASP A 426 7.49 -2.79 -3.20
CA ASP A 426 7.71 -3.85 -2.20
C ASP A 426 8.28 -3.30 -0.88
N GLU A 427 8.73 -2.06 -0.88
CA GLU A 427 9.36 -1.39 0.25
C GLU A 427 8.64 -0.09 0.57
N TYR A 428 8.34 0.12 1.85
CA TYR A 428 7.63 1.29 2.36
C TYR A 428 8.31 1.80 3.63
N SER A 429 8.49 3.10 3.74
CA SER A 429 8.81 3.78 4.98
C SER A 429 7.53 4.37 5.57
N ILE A 430 7.32 4.15 6.86
CA ILE A 430 6.18 4.62 7.62
C ILE A 430 6.68 5.57 8.69
N ARG A 431 5.99 6.71 8.85
CA ARG A 431 6.15 7.63 9.97
C ARG A 431 4.80 7.91 10.60
N ILE A 432 4.67 7.68 11.90
CA ILE A 432 3.49 8.06 12.70
C ILE A 432 3.91 9.20 13.61
N GLU A 433 3.14 10.29 13.60
CA GLU A 433 3.40 11.44 14.47
C GLU A 433 3.15 11.10 15.95
N PRO A 434 3.80 11.81 16.89
CA PRO A 434 3.58 11.64 18.32
C PRO A 434 2.10 11.64 18.70
N MET A 435 1.68 10.71 19.56
CA MET A 435 0.31 10.61 20.03
C MET A 435 0.23 10.42 21.54
N ARG A 436 -0.84 10.95 22.13
CA ARG A 436 -1.18 10.71 23.54
C ARG A 436 -2.29 9.68 23.61
N THR A 437 -1.99 8.55 24.22
CA THR A 437 -2.84 7.36 24.20
C THR A 437 -3.09 6.81 25.59
N THR A 438 -4.12 5.97 25.72
CA THR A 438 -4.35 5.13 26.89
C THR A 438 -3.98 3.69 26.54
N LEU A 439 -3.10 3.10 27.36
CA LEU A 439 -2.73 1.70 27.29
C LEU A 439 -3.55 0.91 28.31
N ALA A 440 -4.03 -0.27 27.90
CA ALA A 440 -4.53 -1.27 28.83
C ALA A 440 -3.37 -1.89 29.61
N LYS A 441 -3.71 -2.58 30.70
CA LYS A 441 -2.77 -3.52 31.32
C LYS A 441 -2.45 -4.66 30.36
N GLY A 442 -1.17 -4.85 30.12
CA GLY A 442 -0.64 -6.02 29.43
C GLY A 442 0.72 -6.41 29.98
N GLN A 443 1.25 -7.53 29.49
CA GLN A 443 2.45 -8.16 30.03
C GLN A 443 3.66 -7.22 30.01
N LEU A 444 3.75 -6.36 28.99
CA LEU A 444 4.89 -5.47 28.82
C LEU A 444 4.80 -4.27 29.76
N VAL A 445 3.67 -3.57 29.76
CA VAL A 445 3.44 -2.41 30.63
C VAL A 445 3.48 -2.81 32.11
N ASP A 446 2.78 -3.89 32.49
CA ASP A 446 2.79 -4.39 33.86
C ASP A 446 4.19 -4.87 34.27
N GLY A 447 4.90 -5.55 33.35
CA GLY A 447 6.27 -6.00 33.59
C GLY A 447 7.22 -4.85 33.90
N VAL A 448 7.15 -3.76 33.12
CA VAL A 448 7.93 -2.54 33.35
C VAL A 448 7.58 -1.90 34.70
N LEU A 449 6.28 -1.72 34.98
CA LEU A 449 5.85 -1.04 36.20
C LEU A 449 6.16 -1.87 37.45
N ASN A 450 6.07 -3.19 37.36
CA ASN A 450 6.50 -4.12 38.41
C ASN A 450 8.01 -4.04 38.64
N LEU A 451 8.80 -4.04 37.56
CA LEU A 451 10.26 -3.94 37.62
C LEU A 451 10.71 -2.65 38.31
N LEU A 452 9.99 -1.55 38.11
CA LEU A 452 10.28 -0.25 38.72
C LEU A 452 9.63 -0.04 40.09
N SER A 453 8.92 -1.05 40.62
CA SER A 453 8.13 -0.94 41.86
C SER A 453 7.09 0.20 41.83
N ARG A 454 6.60 0.54 40.63
CA ARG A 454 5.63 1.62 40.37
C ARG A 454 4.21 1.11 40.08
N GLN A 455 3.82 0.01 40.73
CA GLN A 455 2.45 -0.49 40.70
C GLN A 455 1.44 0.52 41.29
N ASP A 456 1.93 1.50 42.07
CA ASP A 456 1.15 2.62 42.56
C ASP A 456 0.48 3.43 41.44
N LEU A 457 1.15 3.55 40.28
CA LEU A 457 0.62 4.22 39.09
C LEU A 457 -0.62 3.51 38.52
N LEU A 458 -0.82 2.23 38.87
CA LEU A 458 -1.94 1.40 38.45
C LEU A 458 -2.96 1.11 39.58
N LYS A 459 -2.78 1.65 40.79
CA LYS A 459 -3.65 1.34 41.94
C LYS A 459 -5.10 1.73 41.64
N GLY A 460 -5.95 0.72 41.45
CA GLY A 460 -7.37 0.87 41.14
C GLY A 460 -7.69 1.21 39.67
N ARG A 461 -6.68 1.34 38.80
CA ARG A 461 -6.86 1.65 37.37
C ARG A 461 -6.47 0.45 36.53
N SER A 462 -7.28 0.13 35.52
CA SER A 462 -6.99 -0.89 34.51
C SER A 462 -6.22 -0.33 33.31
N GLN A 463 -5.84 0.94 33.37
CA GLN A 463 -5.38 1.73 32.23
C GLN A 463 -4.31 2.74 32.68
N ILE A 464 -3.39 3.09 31.78
CA ILE A 464 -2.34 4.08 32.01
C ILE A 464 -2.22 5.00 30.79
N THR A 465 -1.98 6.28 31.01
CA THR A 465 -1.70 7.22 29.93
C THR A 465 -0.28 7.01 29.41
N ALA A 466 -0.08 7.17 28.11
CA ALA A 466 1.21 7.13 27.46
C ALA A 466 1.32 8.27 26.44
N LEU A 467 2.50 8.84 26.32
CA LEU A 467 2.86 9.77 25.24
C LEU A 467 3.99 9.14 24.43
N THR A 468 3.83 9.04 23.12
CA THR A 468 4.85 8.45 22.24
C THR A 468 5.74 9.53 21.61
N SER A 469 6.98 9.20 21.30
CA SER A 469 7.77 9.91 20.28
C SER A 469 7.18 9.66 18.88
N PRO A 470 7.70 10.32 17.82
CA PRO A 470 7.43 9.87 16.46
C PRO A 470 7.84 8.41 16.32
N ILE A 471 7.11 7.66 15.51
CA ILE A 471 7.37 6.25 15.22
C ILE A 471 7.79 6.14 13.78
N GLU A 472 8.99 5.63 13.51
CA GLU A 472 9.45 5.33 12.15
C GLU A 472 9.71 3.84 11.98
N ALA A 473 9.25 3.30 10.85
CA ALA A 473 9.42 1.91 10.52
C ALA A 473 9.59 1.69 9.02
N ASN A 474 10.44 0.75 8.64
CA ASN A 474 10.66 0.34 7.26
C ASN A 474 10.07 -1.06 7.05
N ILE A 475 9.16 -1.19 6.09
CA ILE A 475 8.44 -2.41 5.75
C ILE A 475 8.96 -2.95 4.42
N ASN A 476 9.36 -4.22 4.41
CA ASN A 476 9.63 -4.96 3.20
C ASN A 476 8.57 -6.06 3.01
N LEU A 477 7.64 -5.86 2.07
CA LEU A 477 6.53 -6.77 1.80
C LEU A 477 6.99 -8.12 1.21
N LYS A 478 8.15 -8.17 0.55
CA LYS A 478 8.70 -9.43 0.01
C LYS A 478 9.20 -10.34 1.11
N THR A 479 9.93 -9.80 2.07
CA THR A 479 10.48 -10.58 3.19
C THR A 479 9.52 -10.67 4.37
N GLY A 480 8.51 -9.79 4.44
CA GLY A 480 7.59 -9.65 5.56
C GLY A 480 8.25 -8.99 6.78
N VAL A 481 9.38 -8.34 6.59
CA VAL A 481 10.18 -7.74 7.69
C VAL A 481 9.76 -6.28 7.89
N VAL A 482 9.47 -5.93 9.14
CA VAL A 482 9.25 -4.57 9.63
C VAL A 482 10.39 -4.22 10.56
N ALA A 483 11.27 -3.31 10.15
CA ALA A 483 12.31 -2.76 10.99
C ALA A 483 11.79 -1.48 11.63
N CYS A 484 11.65 -1.48 12.95
CA CYS A 484 11.19 -0.37 13.74
C CYS A 484 12.39 0.37 14.34
N ASP A 485 12.49 1.65 14.06
CA ASP A 485 13.46 2.52 14.70
C ASP A 485 13.08 2.77 16.17
N ARG A 486 13.90 3.53 16.89
CA ARG A 486 13.66 3.80 18.31
C ARG A 486 12.38 4.61 18.51
N ILE A 487 11.47 4.04 19.28
CA ILE A 487 10.27 4.69 19.81
C ILE A 487 10.44 4.86 21.31
N ASP A 488 10.25 6.08 21.79
CA ASP A 488 10.22 6.40 23.21
C ASP A 488 8.76 6.57 23.66
N LEU A 489 8.43 6.06 24.85
CA LEU A 489 7.12 6.18 25.48
C LEU A 489 7.30 6.74 26.89
N LEU A 490 6.50 7.76 27.23
CA LEU A 490 6.39 8.30 28.59
C LEU A 490 5.07 7.83 29.21
N LEU A 491 5.15 6.88 30.14
CA LEU A 491 4.02 6.26 30.83
C LEU A 491 3.67 7.06 32.09
N ALA A 492 2.38 7.37 32.27
CA ALA A 492 1.85 8.19 33.38
C ALA A 492 2.65 9.48 33.63
N ASP A 493 3.16 10.09 32.57
CA ASP A 493 3.99 11.29 32.61
C ASP A 493 5.24 11.17 33.52
N ARG A 494 5.73 9.94 33.79
CA ARG A 494 6.82 9.68 34.75
C ARG A 494 7.79 8.59 34.33
N VAL A 495 7.29 7.47 33.79
CA VAL A 495 8.12 6.31 33.47
C VAL A 495 8.46 6.36 31.99
N HIS A 496 9.69 6.73 31.66
CA HIS A 496 10.19 6.73 30.29
C HIS A 496 10.75 5.35 29.94
N VAL A 497 10.30 4.80 28.82
CA VAL A 497 10.85 3.58 28.21
C VAL A 497 11.11 3.82 26.72
N ALA A 498 12.04 3.05 26.15
CA ALA A 498 12.32 3.08 24.72
C ALA A 498 12.27 1.67 24.14
N THR A 499 11.89 1.53 22.87
CA THR A 499 11.87 0.24 22.17
C THR A 499 12.32 0.38 20.72
N TRP A 500 13.01 -0.62 20.19
CA TRP A 500 13.40 -0.71 18.78
C TRP A 500 13.65 -2.17 18.38
N GLY A 501 13.69 -2.46 17.08
CA GLY A 501 14.09 -3.78 16.58
C GLY A 501 13.30 -4.19 15.35
N VAL A 502 13.08 -5.50 15.21
CA VAL A 502 12.53 -6.08 13.99
C VAL A 502 11.37 -7.02 14.32
N VAL A 503 10.30 -6.91 13.52
CA VAL A 503 9.17 -7.84 13.50
C VAL A 503 9.14 -8.52 12.14
N ASN A 504 8.90 -9.83 12.11
CA ASN A 504 8.69 -10.58 10.87
C ASN A 504 7.24 -11.05 10.82
N ILE A 505 6.44 -10.41 9.97
CA ILE A 505 4.99 -10.67 9.83
C ILE A 505 4.76 -12.06 9.24
N HIS A 506 5.57 -12.48 8.25
CA HIS A 506 5.41 -13.79 7.60
C HIS A 506 5.70 -14.97 8.55
N HIS A 507 6.71 -14.82 9.41
CA HIS A 507 7.10 -15.84 10.39
C HIS A 507 6.47 -15.62 11.77
N GLU A 508 5.70 -14.54 11.94
CA GLU A 508 5.09 -14.10 13.20
C GLU A 508 6.07 -13.96 14.37
N THR A 509 7.34 -13.60 14.10
CA THR A 509 8.39 -13.49 15.14
C THR A 509 8.72 -12.05 15.48
N VAL A 510 9.01 -11.78 16.75
CA VAL A 510 9.46 -10.48 17.25
C VAL A 510 10.90 -10.60 17.77
N GLN A 511 11.75 -9.64 17.40
CA GLN A 511 13.10 -9.47 17.93
C GLN A 511 13.33 -7.98 18.20
N MET A 512 13.00 -7.56 19.42
CA MET A 512 13.10 -6.15 19.81
C MET A 512 13.89 -5.99 21.10
N THR A 513 14.27 -4.76 21.40
CA THR A 513 14.89 -4.38 22.67
C THR A 513 13.97 -3.39 23.36
N LEU A 514 13.64 -3.64 24.62
CA LEU A 514 13.07 -2.67 25.55
C LEU A 514 14.22 -2.07 26.35
N ALA A 515 14.25 -0.75 26.48
CA ALA A 515 15.24 -0.06 27.27
C ALA A 515 14.60 0.89 28.28
N ILE A 516 15.14 0.90 29.49
CA ILE A 516 14.76 1.86 30.53
C ILE A 516 15.94 2.82 30.73
N PRO A 517 15.77 4.13 30.42
CA PRO A 517 16.82 5.12 30.59
C PRO A 517 17.26 5.24 32.06
N GLY A 518 18.54 5.54 32.27
CA GLY A 518 19.12 5.75 33.60
C GLY A 518 18.47 6.89 34.37
N ALA A 519 17.92 7.89 33.67
CA ALA A 519 17.14 8.97 34.28
C ALA A 519 15.89 8.43 35.01
N THR A 520 15.13 7.55 34.35
CA THR A 520 13.98 6.89 34.97
C THR A 520 14.40 6.01 36.13
N LEU A 521 15.46 5.21 35.98
CA LEU A 521 15.97 4.37 37.08
C LEU A 521 16.42 5.20 38.30
N ARG A 522 17.05 6.35 38.08
CA ARG A 522 17.40 7.31 39.14
C ARG A 522 16.17 7.82 39.86
N GLU A 523 15.18 8.28 39.11
CA GLU A 523 13.96 8.88 39.66
C GLU A 523 13.09 7.85 40.38
N THR A 524 12.90 6.66 39.81
CA THR A 524 11.96 5.67 40.34
C THR A 524 12.57 4.77 41.41
N LEU A 525 13.87 4.45 41.32
CA LEU A 525 14.54 3.50 42.21
C LEU A 525 15.65 4.14 43.07
N GLY A 526 15.93 5.43 42.90
CA GLY A 526 16.97 6.12 43.67
C GLY A 526 18.40 5.77 43.24
N LEU A 527 18.60 5.23 42.03
CA LEU A 527 19.91 4.74 41.55
C LEU A 527 20.86 5.87 41.08
N THR A 528 21.24 6.79 41.96
CA THR A 528 21.94 8.05 41.65
C THR A 528 23.33 7.90 41.01
N ARG A 529 24.00 6.75 41.15
CA ARG A 529 25.37 6.53 40.64
C ARG A 529 25.44 6.06 39.17
N LEU A 530 24.31 5.97 38.48
CA LEU A 530 24.28 5.56 37.07
C LEU A 530 24.81 6.67 36.16
N ALA A 531 25.55 6.29 35.11
CA ALA A 531 25.97 7.20 34.04
C ALA A 531 24.76 7.89 33.39
N HIS A 532 24.98 9.09 32.82
CA HIS A 532 23.89 9.90 32.25
C HIS A 532 23.25 9.23 31.02
N ASP A 533 24.05 8.49 30.27
CA ASP A 533 23.74 7.75 29.05
C ASP A 533 23.47 6.25 29.31
N TYR A 534 23.31 5.83 30.57
CA TYR A 534 23.02 4.44 30.90
C TYR A 534 21.60 4.05 30.47
N TYR A 535 21.45 2.84 29.93
CA TYR A 535 20.16 2.23 29.63
C TYR A 535 20.15 0.77 30.10
N LEU A 536 19.11 0.38 30.84
CA LEU A 536 18.84 -1.03 31.13
C LEU A 536 18.13 -1.64 29.91
N LYS A 537 18.86 -2.42 29.12
CA LYS A 537 18.34 -3.13 27.94
C LYS A 537 17.75 -4.49 28.34
N ILE A 538 16.58 -4.82 27.79
CA ILE A 538 15.83 -6.06 28.04
C ILE A 538 15.35 -6.60 26.68
N PRO A 539 15.79 -7.79 26.24
CA PRO A 539 15.36 -8.34 24.97
C PRO A 539 13.88 -8.75 24.99
N ILE A 540 13.18 -8.47 23.90
CA ILE A 540 11.82 -8.93 23.59
C ILE A 540 11.94 -9.96 22.46
N ARG A 541 11.48 -11.18 22.69
CA ARG A 541 11.49 -12.29 21.72
C ARG A 541 10.11 -12.96 21.66
N GLY A 542 9.92 -13.93 20.78
CA GLY A 542 8.69 -14.72 20.72
C GLY A 542 7.80 -14.33 19.54
N SER A 543 6.48 -14.47 19.69
CA SER A 543 5.53 -14.15 18.63
C SER A 543 4.89 -12.77 18.81
N MET A 544 4.28 -12.24 17.74
CA MET A 544 3.56 -10.96 17.79
C MET A 544 2.43 -10.95 18.82
N GLU A 545 1.70 -12.06 18.96
CA GLU A 545 0.60 -12.19 19.94
C GLU A 545 1.09 -12.42 21.38
N ARG A 546 2.29 -12.98 21.55
CA ARG A 546 2.84 -13.38 22.85
C ARG A 546 4.32 -13.02 22.94
N PRO A 547 4.64 -11.71 22.97
CA PRO A 547 6.01 -11.27 23.18
C PRO A 547 6.48 -11.71 24.57
N GLN A 548 7.63 -12.36 24.62
CA GLN A 548 8.31 -12.80 25.82
C GLN A 548 9.42 -11.82 26.17
N VAL A 549 9.43 -11.38 27.43
CA VAL A 549 10.42 -10.45 27.98
C VAL A 549 10.96 -11.02 29.28
N ASP A 550 12.28 -11.08 29.40
CA ASP A 550 12.93 -11.60 30.61
C ASP A 550 13.05 -10.51 31.70
N PHE A 551 11.90 -10.16 32.28
CA PHE A 551 11.85 -9.21 33.40
C PHE A 551 12.57 -9.72 34.65
N MET A 552 12.71 -11.03 34.80
CA MET A 552 13.42 -11.64 35.93
C MET A 552 14.92 -11.36 35.85
N ALA A 553 15.52 -11.54 34.67
CA ALA A 553 16.91 -11.16 34.43
C ALA A 553 17.11 -9.65 34.65
N ALA A 554 16.21 -8.83 34.12
CA ALA A 554 16.26 -7.38 34.32
C ALA A 554 16.21 -7.00 35.81
N GLY A 555 15.31 -7.63 36.59
CA GLY A 555 15.17 -7.41 38.03
C GLY A 555 16.42 -7.77 38.83
N LYS A 556 17.09 -8.87 38.46
CA LYS A 556 18.40 -9.23 39.05
C LYS A 556 19.46 -8.16 38.76
N GLY A 557 19.48 -7.63 37.53
CA GLY A 557 20.36 -6.53 37.15
C GLY A 557 20.13 -5.28 38.00
N ILE A 558 18.87 -4.89 38.22
CA ILE A 558 18.51 -3.77 39.09
C ILE A 558 18.95 -4.01 40.54
N ALA A 559 18.68 -5.18 41.10
CA ALA A 559 19.07 -5.50 42.48
C ALA A 559 20.59 -5.41 42.68
N GLN A 560 21.36 -5.86 41.68
CA GLN A 560 22.82 -5.74 41.69
C GLN A 560 23.29 -4.27 41.68
N LEU A 561 22.65 -3.42 40.86
CA LEU A 561 22.93 -1.98 40.83
C LEU A 561 22.63 -1.31 42.18
N THR A 562 21.50 -1.66 42.81
CA THR A 562 21.12 -1.15 44.14
C THR A 562 22.14 -1.54 45.20
N LEU A 563 22.57 -2.80 45.23
CA LEU A 563 23.57 -3.29 46.20
C LEU A 563 24.90 -2.56 46.05
N GLN A 564 25.37 -2.30 44.83
CA GLN A 564 26.63 -1.60 44.60
C GLN A 564 26.59 -0.13 45.01
N GLN A 565 25.42 0.51 44.86
CA GLN A 565 25.25 1.87 45.37
C GLN A 565 25.37 1.89 46.90
N GLN A 566 24.91 0.85 47.59
CA GLN A 566 25.01 0.72 49.05
C GLN A 566 26.43 0.32 49.52
N THR A 567 27.10 -0.62 48.86
CA THR A 567 28.38 -1.16 49.32
C THR A 567 29.60 -0.33 48.90
N GLY A 568 29.48 0.54 47.90
CA GLY A 568 30.59 1.37 47.41
C GLY A 568 31.74 0.60 46.73
N SER A 569 31.64 -0.74 46.63
CA SER A 569 32.66 -1.60 46.05
C SER A 569 32.53 -1.68 44.53
N ALA A 570 33.27 -0.83 43.83
CA ALA A 570 33.44 -0.88 42.37
C ALA A 570 34.39 -2.03 42.00
N GLY A 571 34.03 -2.89 41.03
CA GLY A 571 35.07 -3.69 40.37
C GLY A 571 34.63 -4.96 39.64
N GLN A 572 34.33 -6.05 40.36
CA GLN A 572 34.56 -7.38 39.79
C GLN A 572 33.32 -8.23 39.44
N LEU A 573 32.14 -7.96 39.99
CA LEU A 573 30.93 -8.77 39.72
C LEU A 573 30.09 -8.29 38.52
N PHE A 574 30.49 -7.21 37.87
CA PHE A 574 29.72 -6.52 36.83
C PHE A 574 29.89 -7.13 35.43
N SER A 575 31.08 -7.61 35.10
CA SER A 575 31.43 -7.94 33.72
C SER A 575 30.65 -9.13 33.20
N SER A 576 30.32 -10.13 34.02
CA SER A 576 29.70 -11.37 33.56
C SER A 576 28.23 -11.20 33.14
N PHE A 577 27.42 -10.43 33.87
CA PHE A 577 26.01 -10.24 33.53
C PHE A 577 25.83 -9.34 32.29
N PHE A 578 26.58 -8.23 32.22
CA PHE A 578 26.55 -7.34 31.07
C PHE A 578 27.23 -7.95 29.85
N GLN A 579 28.35 -8.68 29.98
CA GLN A 579 28.94 -9.37 28.83
C GLN A 579 28.02 -10.41 28.22
N GLN A 580 27.11 -11.03 29.00
CA GLN A 580 26.16 -11.99 28.46
C GLN A 580 24.97 -11.31 27.75
N SER A 581 24.51 -10.16 28.25
CA SER A 581 23.52 -9.31 27.56
C SER A 581 24.11 -8.64 26.32
N ASP A 582 25.33 -8.14 26.40
CA ASP A 582 26.04 -7.46 25.32
C ASP A 582 26.55 -8.45 24.24
N LYS A 583 26.92 -9.70 24.59
CA LYS A 583 27.27 -10.72 23.59
C LYS A 583 26.11 -11.13 22.72
N GLU A 584 24.89 -11.22 23.25
CA GLU A 584 23.72 -11.52 22.41
C GLU A 584 23.21 -10.29 21.65
N THR A 585 23.58 -9.09 22.10
CA THR A 585 23.31 -7.81 21.44
C THR A 585 24.58 -7.26 20.79
N SER A 586 25.26 -8.09 19.99
CA SER A 586 26.63 -7.87 19.45
C SER A 586 26.82 -6.64 18.53
N ALA A 587 25.86 -5.72 18.44
CA ALA A 587 26.05 -4.44 17.79
C ALA A 587 25.07 -3.39 18.35
N SER A 588 25.56 -2.16 18.41
CA SER A 588 24.80 -0.92 18.56
C SER A 588 24.60 -0.42 20.00
N GLU A 589 25.42 0.60 20.31
CA GLU A 589 24.98 1.86 20.90
C GLU A 589 23.45 2.04 20.79
N VAL A 590 22.81 2.43 21.89
CA VAL A 590 21.36 2.70 21.92
C VAL A 590 21.05 3.71 20.81
N PRO A 591 20.16 3.40 19.85
CA PRO A 591 19.85 4.34 18.79
C PRO A 591 19.43 5.68 19.38
N LYS A 592 19.84 6.78 18.75
CA LYS A 592 19.38 8.10 19.17
C LYS A 592 17.87 8.22 18.92
N PRO A 593 17.13 8.99 19.73
CA PRO A 593 15.76 9.36 19.40
C PRO A 593 15.68 9.94 17.98
N ILE A 594 14.59 9.64 17.27
CA ILE A 594 14.35 10.11 15.89
C ILE A 594 14.30 11.65 15.84
N ASP A 595 13.68 12.25 16.86
CA ASP A 595 13.50 13.69 17.00
C ASP A 595 13.61 14.08 18.48
N VAL A 596 13.53 15.37 18.78
CA VAL A 596 13.40 15.89 20.15
C VAL A 596 12.16 15.26 20.79
N LEU A 597 12.31 14.76 22.02
CA LEU A 597 11.21 14.08 22.69
C LEU A 597 10.08 15.08 22.99
N PRO A 598 8.80 14.73 22.75
CA PRO A 598 7.68 15.67 22.90
C PRO A 598 7.50 16.26 24.30
N TRP A 599 8.07 15.60 25.32
CA TRP A 599 8.02 16.04 26.72
C TRP A 599 9.24 16.84 27.16
N ASP A 600 10.33 16.90 26.40
CA ASP A 600 11.52 17.69 26.76
C ASP A 600 11.22 19.20 26.70
N ASN A 601 10.24 19.62 25.89
CA ASN A 601 9.84 21.02 25.72
C ASN A 601 8.80 21.49 26.76
N ARG A 602 8.45 20.69 27.76
CA ARG A 602 7.42 21.03 28.77
C ARG A 602 7.97 21.70 30.04
N SER A 603 9.23 22.13 30.02
CA SER A 603 9.90 22.80 31.14
C SER A 603 9.48 24.26 31.33
#